data_AF-A0A536GJ09-F1
#
_entry.id   AF-A0A536GJ09-F1
#
_cell.length_a   1.000
_cell.length_b   1.000
_cell.length_c   1.000
_cell.angle_alpha   90.00
_cell.angle_beta   90.00
_cell.angle_gamma   90.00
#
_symmetry.space_group_name_H-M   'P 1'
#
loop_
_entity.id
_entity.type
_entity.pdbx_description
1 polymer ?
#
loop_
_entity_poly.entity_id
_entity_poly.type
_entity_poly.pdbx_seq_one_letter_code
_entity_poly.pdbx_strand_id
1 'polypeptide(L)' 'MPRIAASGLRPWLAPELTSLHRLPMHTLRHDDPAQRIVLDGRWRFQLLRAPDAEPGPDWREADVPGCWTMQGFDD' A
#
# COMPACT_ATOMS: atom_id res chain seq x y z
N MET A 1 -13.79 8.86 -10.09
CA MET A 1 -12.60 8.92 -9.21
C MET A 1 -11.38 9.16 -10.09
N PRO A 2 -10.72 10.33 -10.01
CA PRO A 2 -9.55 10.57 -10.84
C PRO A 2 -8.40 9.68 -10.33
N ARG A 3 -7.93 8.79 -11.20
CA ARG A 3 -6.76 7.94 -10.97
C ARG A 3 -5.55 8.88 -10.94
N ILE A 4 -4.88 9.03 -9.79
CA ILE A 4 -3.55 9.65 -9.75
C ILE A 4 -2.63 8.66 -10.45
N ALA A 5 -2.51 8.79 -11.77
CA ALA A 5 -1.47 8.13 -12.51
C ALA A 5 -0.19 8.89 -12.18
N ALA A 6 0.72 8.27 -11.43
CA ALA A 6 2.11 8.67 -11.41
C ALA A 6 2.72 8.35 -12.78
N SER A 7 2.27 8.99 -13.87
CA SER A 7 2.75 8.65 -15.20
C SER A 7 4.17 9.18 -15.38
N GLY A 8 5.14 8.26 -15.30
CA GLY A 8 6.54 8.49 -15.67
C GLY A 8 7.55 8.51 -14.50
N LEU A 9 7.09 8.61 -13.25
CA LEU A 9 7.98 8.52 -12.10
C LEU A 9 8.31 7.04 -11.81
N ARG A 10 9.58 6.73 -11.58
CA ARG A 10 10.07 5.43 -11.09
C ARG A 10 10.62 5.61 -9.67
N PRO A 11 9.78 5.61 -8.62
CA PRO A 11 10.21 5.91 -7.25
C PRO A 11 11.35 5.01 -6.77
N TRP A 12 11.39 3.76 -7.23
CA TRP A 12 12.44 2.80 -6.90
C TRP A 12 13.84 3.13 -7.47
N LEU A 13 13.97 4.12 -8.36
CA LEU A 13 15.26 4.60 -8.90
C LEU A 13 15.71 5.94 -8.29
N ALA A 14 14.91 6.55 -7.42
CA ALA A 14 15.14 7.89 -6.86
C ALA A 14 15.22 7.82 -5.33
N PRO A 15 16.37 7.43 -4.73
CA PRO A 15 16.50 7.27 -3.29
C PRO A 15 16.28 8.57 -2.50
N GLU A 16 16.53 9.73 -3.12
CA GLU A 16 16.25 11.05 -2.57
C GLU A 16 14.75 11.37 -2.47
N LEU A 17 13.89 10.63 -3.19
CA LEU A 17 12.44 10.76 -3.11
C LEU A 17 11.93 10.08 -1.84
N THR A 18 11.93 10.82 -0.73
CA THR A 18 11.53 10.30 0.58
C THR A 18 10.03 10.39 0.87
N SER A 19 9.28 11.22 0.13
CA SER A 19 7.82 11.30 0.26
C SER A 19 7.14 12.01 -0.91
N LEU A 20 5.87 11.67 -1.15
CA LEU A 20 4.94 12.37 -2.05
C LEU A 20 3.64 12.64 -1.30
N HIS A 21 3.15 13.88 -1.32
CA HIS A 21 1.89 14.30 -0.67
C HIS A 21 1.75 13.91 0.82
N ARG A 22 2.86 13.63 1.50
CA ARG A 22 2.87 13.33 2.92
C ARG A 22 2.61 14.62 3.71
N LEU A 23 1.62 14.59 4.60
CA LEU A 23 1.41 15.66 5.56
C LEU A 23 2.62 15.80 6.51
N PRO A 24 2.95 17.01 6.99
CA PRO A 24 3.98 17.20 7.99
C PRO A 24 3.79 16.31 9.21
N MET A 25 4.90 15.95 9.87
CA MET A 25 4.83 15.18 11.11
C MET A 25 4.05 15.96 12.17
N HIS A 26 3.16 15.26 12.85
CA HIS A 26 2.33 15.80 13.92
C HIS A 26 2.11 14.72 14.98
N THR A 27 1.68 15.12 16.17
CA THR A 27 1.38 14.19 17.27
C THR A 27 0.21 13.29 16.90
N LEU A 28 0.40 11.98 17.06
CA LEU A 28 -0.69 11.01 16.94
C LEU A 28 -1.64 11.15 18.13
N ARG A 29 -2.91 11.44 17.85
CA ARG A 29 -3.98 11.47 18.85
C ARG A 29 -4.96 10.34 18.55
N HIS A 30 -5.27 9.54 19.57
CA HIS A 30 -6.23 8.43 19.48
C HIS A 30 -7.47 8.68 20.35
N ASP A 31 -7.75 9.94 20.66
CA ASP A 31 -8.71 10.38 21.67
C ASP A 31 -10.17 10.40 21.18
N ASP A 32 -10.43 10.34 19.87
CA ASP A 32 -11.79 10.30 19.32
C ASP A 32 -12.02 9.09 18.38
N PRO A 33 -12.66 8.01 18.86
CA PRO A 33 -13.05 6.87 18.03
C PRO A 33 -14.09 7.19 16.95
N ALA A 34 -14.91 8.23 17.13
CA ALA A 34 -15.96 8.59 16.16
C ALA A 34 -15.38 9.23 14.89
N GLN A 35 -14.14 9.72 14.94
CA GLN A 35 -13.40 10.27 13.80
C GLN A 35 -12.49 9.25 13.11
N ARG A 36 -12.58 7.96 13.47
CA ARG A 36 -11.69 6.91 12.94
C ARG A 36 -12.49 5.78 12.32
N ILE A 37 -12.01 5.29 11.17
CA ILE A 37 -12.48 4.07 10.53
C ILE A 37 -11.34 3.05 10.61
N VAL A 38 -11.62 1.87 11.18
CA VAL A 38 -10.68 0.73 11.16
C VAL A 38 -10.76 0.07 9.79
N LEU A 39 -9.61 -0.09 9.15
CA LEU A 39 -9.50 -0.73 7.84
C LEU A 39 -8.75 -2.08 7.90
N ASP A 40 -8.46 -2.54 9.11
CA ASP A 40 -7.85 -3.85 9.35
C ASP A 40 -8.80 -4.96 8.88
N GLY A 41 -8.25 -6.03 8.33
CA GLY A 41 -9.00 -7.18 7.82
C GLY A 41 -8.39 -7.77 6.56
N ARG A 42 -9.23 -8.44 5.75
CA ARG A 42 -8.81 -9.09 4.51
C ARG A 42 -8.84 -8.12 3.34
N TRP A 43 -7.71 -8.01 2.66
CA TRP A 43 -7.54 -7.14 1.49
C TRP A 43 -7.26 -7.98 0.25
N ARG A 44 -7.79 -7.53 -0.90
CA ARG A 44 -7.34 -8.06 -2.20
C ARG A 44 -5.88 -7.69 -2.41
N PHE A 45 -5.06 -8.71 -2.66
CA PHE A 45 -3.62 -8.59 -2.80
C PHE A 45 -3.12 -9.44 -3.98
N GLN A 46 -2.10 -8.93 -4.68
CA GLN A 46 -1.42 -9.64 -5.76
C GLN A 46 0.09 -9.33 -5.68
N LEU A 47 0.92 -10.37 -5.63
CA LEU A 47 2.36 -10.24 -5.74
C LEU A 47 2.77 -10.27 -7.22
N LEU A 48 3.55 -9.28 -7.64
CA LEU A 48 4.10 -9.20 -9.00
C LEU A 48 5.61 -9.43 -8.98
N ARG A 49 6.13 -10.00 -10.08
CA ARG A 49 7.56 -10.38 -10.20
C ARG A 49 8.49 -9.19 -10.49
N ALA A 50 7.94 -8.05 -10.94
CA ALA A 50 8.69 -6.84 -11.29
C ALA A 50 7.87 -5.58 -10.96
N PRO A 51 8.52 -4.44 -10.67
CA PRO A 51 7.83 -3.20 -10.28
C PRO A 51 7.03 -2.53 -11.42
N ASP A 52 7.31 -2.88 -12.66
CA ASP A 52 6.64 -2.42 -13.88
C ASP A 52 5.68 -3.45 -14.48
N ALA A 53 5.49 -4.60 -13.83
CA ALA A 53 4.50 -5.58 -14.24
C ALA A 53 3.08 -5.04 -14.01
N GLU A 54 2.16 -5.33 -14.93
CA GLU A 54 0.75 -4.98 -14.79
C GLU A 54 0.00 -6.02 -13.94
N PRO A 55 -0.94 -5.60 -13.06
CA PRO A 55 -1.79 -6.52 -12.32
C PRO A 55 -2.61 -7.43 -13.23
N GLY A 56 -2.62 -8.72 -12.93
CA GLY A 56 -3.41 -9.73 -13.64
C GLY A 56 -4.78 -9.98 -12.99
N PRO A 57 -5.52 -11.01 -13.46
CA PRO A 57 -6.79 -11.41 -12.86
C PRO A 57 -6.63 -12.16 -11.52
N ASP A 58 -5.43 -12.71 -11.23
CA ASP A 58 -5.18 -13.61 -10.09
C ASP A 58 -4.98 -12.86 -8.77
N TRP A 59 -6.05 -12.24 -8.29
CA TRP A 59 -6.09 -11.62 -6.96
C TRP A 59 -6.41 -12.65 -5.89
N ARG A 60 -5.68 -12.61 -4.78
CA ARG A 60 -5.95 -13.39 -3.56
C ARG A 60 -6.26 -12.45 -2.39
N GLU A 61 -6.53 -13.01 -1.23
CA GLU A 61 -6.73 -12.24 0.01
C GLU A 61 -5.51 -12.34 0.91
N ALA A 62 -5.14 -11.23 1.56
CA ALA A 62 -4.13 -11.16 2.60
C ALA A 62 -4.68 -10.44 3.84
N ASP A 63 -4.26 -10.87 5.03
CA ASP A 63 -4.59 -10.19 6.28
C ASP A 63 -3.72 -8.93 6.45
N VAL A 64 -4.37 -7.81 6.75
CA VAL A 64 -3.74 -6.51 7.02
C VAL A 64 -4.18 -6.02 8.41
N PRO A 65 -3.24 -5.67 9.31
CA PRO A 65 -1.78 -5.71 9.13
C PRO A 65 -1.21 -7.14 9.17
N GLY A 66 -0.18 -7.40 8.36
CA GLY A 66 0.51 -8.69 8.33
C GLY A 66 1.71 -8.72 7.38
N CYS A 67 2.59 -9.73 7.53
CA CYS A 67 3.73 -9.97 6.62
C CYS A 67 3.32 -10.93 5.50
N TRP A 68 3.30 -10.46 4.24
CA TRP A 68 2.85 -11.26 3.11
C TRP A 68 3.70 -12.53 2.85
N THR A 69 5.00 -12.50 3.17
CA THR A 69 5.91 -13.66 3.07
C THR A 69 5.55 -14.80 4.02
N MET A 70 4.71 -14.55 5.03
CA MET A 70 4.25 -15.56 5.98
C MET A 70 2.82 -16.04 5.64
N GLN A 71 2.26 -15.60 4.51
CA GLN A 71 0.87 -15.85 4.12
C GLN A 71 0.78 -16.65 2.80
N GLY A 72 1.88 -17.29 2.36
CA GLY A 72 1.91 -18.18 1.19
C GLY A 72 1.80 -17.45 -0.15
N PHE A 73 2.51 -16.31 -0.26
CA PHE A 73 2.62 -15.51 -1.48
C PHE A 73 4.00 -15.60 -2.14
N ASP A 74 4.98 -16.18 -1.45
CA ASP A 74 6.38 -16.32 -1.86
C ASP A 74 6.67 -17.57 -2.71
N ASP A 75 5.72 -18.51 -2.77
CA ASP A 75 5.75 -19.70 -3.64
C ASP A 75 5.47 -19.36 -5.12
#